data_AF-A0A6I6A998-F1
#
_entry.id   AF-A0A6I6A998-F1
#
_cell.length_a   1.000
_cell.length_b   1.000
_cell.length_c   1.000
_cell.angle_alpha   90.00
_cell.angle_beta   90.00
_cell.angle_gamma   90.00
#
_symmetry.space_group_name_H-M   'P 1'
#
loop_
_entity.id
_entity.type
_entity.pdbx_description
1 polymer ?
#
loop_
_entity_poly.entity_id
_entity_poly.type
_entity_poly.pdbx_seq_one_letter_code
_entity_poly.pdbx_strand_id
1 'polypeptide(L)'
;MRFTIVKPNRQSLSILTVTFSLFVISISQSSAGEWLHDFDAAQKQAQTKDLPILLHFHASWCGPCHQMEQTVLRTAAVKNLFGQRVIGVKIDSDQNRHLVDRFNVRSLPSDILLTPTGTIITRTDGFQNQNVYLSFLGRGASRYEKDRRVYLAQKSKQELMERKRQEMEQQAEEEPEPVNTQKSYVASAPDRVGLEGYSPVALTRDREWKKGHEEFSWPYQGITYHLASRTELEIFKVDPGRYAPQLLGCDPVILNKQDRAIPGDTKYGAYYDRNLYLFVDLESREEFKKNPDRYSRTMHVLKIEDVGGSILR
;
A
#
# COMPACT_ATOMS: atom_id res chain seq x y z
N MET A 1 -14.04 -30.79 -97.80
CA MET A 1 -12.89 -30.30 -97.02
C MET A 1 -13.20 -28.92 -96.44
N ARG A 2 -13.49 -28.82 -95.14
CA ARG A 2 -13.47 -27.57 -94.36
C ARG A 2 -12.99 -27.95 -92.97
N PHE A 3 -11.73 -27.64 -92.68
CA PHE A 3 -11.10 -27.92 -91.39
C PHE A 3 -11.38 -26.77 -90.43
N THR A 4 -12.06 -27.08 -89.33
CA THR A 4 -12.36 -26.17 -88.23
C THR A 4 -11.13 -26.06 -87.32
N ILE A 5 -10.59 -24.84 -87.18
CA ILE A 5 -9.45 -24.54 -86.33
C ILE A 5 -9.93 -24.44 -84.87
N VAL A 6 -9.38 -25.31 -84.02
CA VAL A 6 -9.59 -25.32 -82.56
C VAL A 6 -8.65 -24.29 -81.90
N LYS A 7 -9.21 -23.45 -81.05
CA LYS A 7 -8.54 -22.36 -80.30
C LYS A 7 -7.90 -22.95 -79.03
N PRO A 8 -6.60 -22.73 -78.73
CA PRO A 8 -6.01 -23.23 -77.50
C PRO A 8 -6.21 -22.28 -76.32
N ASN A 9 -6.52 -22.93 -75.19
CA ASN A 9 -6.88 -22.42 -73.88
C ASN A 9 -5.65 -21.89 -73.11
N ARG A 10 -5.72 -20.67 -72.57
CA ARG A 10 -4.67 -20.08 -71.71
C ARG A 10 -4.88 -20.54 -70.26
N GLN A 11 -4.07 -21.50 -69.83
CA GLN A 11 -3.94 -21.89 -68.42
C GLN A 11 -3.01 -20.93 -67.68
N SER A 12 -3.42 -20.60 -66.46
CA SER A 12 -2.87 -19.63 -65.52
C SER A 12 -1.50 -20.00 -64.95
N LEU A 13 -0.57 -19.05 -64.92
CA LEU A 13 0.64 -19.10 -64.09
C LEU A 13 0.46 -18.10 -62.93
N SER A 14 0.07 -18.59 -61.76
CA SER A 14 0.01 -17.80 -60.53
C SER A 14 1.40 -17.69 -59.93
N ILE A 15 2.04 -16.53 -60.05
CA ILE A 15 3.31 -16.20 -59.39
C ILE A 15 2.97 -15.83 -57.94
N LEU A 16 3.24 -16.74 -57.01
CA LEU A 16 3.12 -16.53 -55.58
C LEU A 16 4.27 -15.60 -55.13
N THR A 17 4.07 -14.29 -55.19
CA THR A 17 5.00 -13.32 -54.61
C THR A 17 4.94 -13.42 -53.08
N VAL A 18 5.93 -14.10 -52.50
CA VAL A 18 6.18 -14.08 -51.05
C VAL A 18 6.67 -12.68 -50.69
N THR A 19 5.75 -11.82 -50.27
CA THR A 19 6.09 -10.51 -49.70
C THR A 19 6.74 -10.75 -48.33
N PHE A 20 8.07 -10.76 -48.31
CA PHE A 20 8.86 -10.70 -47.09
C PHE A 20 8.58 -9.35 -46.42
N SER A 21 7.55 -9.34 -45.56
CA SER A 21 7.19 -8.17 -44.77
C SER A 21 8.33 -7.93 -43.78
N LEU A 22 9.21 -6.98 -44.12
CA LEU A 22 10.20 -6.41 -43.22
C LEU A 22 9.43 -5.78 -42.06
N PHE A 23 9.19 -6.57 -41.02
CA PHE A 23 8.71 -6.08 -39.75
C PHE A 23 9.83 -5.24 -39.16
N VAL A 24 9.79 -3.93 -39.44
CA VAL A 24 10.70 -2.96 -38.85
C VAL A 24 10.35 -2.93 -37.36
N ILE A 25 11.07 -3.72 -36.58
CA ILE A 25 11.04 -3.64 -35.12
C ILE A 25 11.51 -2.24 -34.80
N SER A 26 10.55 -1.34 -34.51
CA SER A 26 10.84 -0.02 -34.00
C SER A 26 11.48 -0.23 -32.63
N ILE A 27 12.81 -0.26 -32.60
CA ILE A 27 13.57 -0.18 -31.36
C ILE A 27 13.21 1.19 -30.79
N SER A 28 12.30 1.21 -29.82
CA SER A 28 12.00 2.40 -29.05
C SER A 28 13.28 2.74 -28.28
N GLN A 29 14.09 3.66 -28.81
CA GLN A 29 15.16 4.27 -28.04
C GLN A 29 14.50 5.00 -26.88
N SER A 30 14.57 4.41 -25.69
CA SER A 30 14.17 5.06 -24.46
C SER A 30 15.14 6.23 -24.25
N SER A 31 14.72 7.44 -24.64
CA SER A 31 15.50 8.64 -24.38
C SER A 31 15.67 8.76 -22.87
N ALA A 32 16.92 8.83 -22.39
CA ALA A 32 17.18 9.16 -20.99
C ALA A 32 16.38 10.43 -20.65
N GLY A 33 15.64 10.41 -19.53
CA GLY A 33 14.79 11.55 -19.18
C GLY A 33 15.64 12.81 -18.97
N GLU A 34 15.05 13.96 -19.29
CA GLU A 34 15.67 15.27 -19.08
C GLU A 34 15.22 15.90 -17.77
N TRP A 35 16.05 16.80 -17.24
CA TRP A 35 15.70 17.61 -16.08
C TRP A 35 14.60 18.60 -16.45
N LEU A 36 13.56 18.66 -15.63
CA LEU A 36 12.58 19.73 -15.66
C LEU A 36 13.07 20.92 -14.83
N HIS A 37 12.45 22.07 -15.04
CA HIS A 37 12.76 23.30 -14.32
C HIS A 37 11.54 23.98 -13.71
N ASP A 38 10.35 23.41 -13.94
CA ASP A 38 9.08 23.88 -13.43
C ASP A 38 8.51 22.82 -12.48
N PHE A 39 8.33 23.20 -11.22
CA PHE A 39 7.88 22.29 -10.17
C PHE A 39 6.43 21.82 -10.39
N ASP A 40 5.54 22.71 -10.82
CA ASP A 40 4.12 22.39 -10.98
C ASP A 40 3.88 21.47 -12.18
N ALA A 41 4.58 21.71 -13.28
CA ALA A 41 4.61 20.82 -14.44
C ALA A 41 5.16 19.44 -14.07
N ALA A 42 6.22 19.41 -13.25
CA ALA A 42 6.77 18.15 -12.75
C ALA A 42 5.79 17.41 -11.83
N GLN A 43 5.04 18.11 -10.97
CA GLN A 43 3.99 17.49 -10.15
C GLN A 43 2.89 16.86 -11.02
N LYS A 44 2.42 17.57 -12.04
CA LYS A 44 1.42 17.02 -12.99
C LYS A 44 1.96 15.79 -13.71
N GLN A 45 3.20 15.86 -14.22
CA GLN A 45 3.83 14.72 -14.89
C GLN A 45 4.03 13.53 -13.95
N ALA A 46 4.43 13.78 -12.70
CA ALA A 46 4.61 12.76 -11.68
C ALA A 46 3.29 12.09 -11.29
N GLN A 47 2.18 12.83 -11.25
CA GLN A 47 0.85 12.27 -11.01
C GLN A 47 0.43 11.36 -12.18
N THR A 48 0.60 11.82 -13.42
CA THR A 48 0.24 11.03 -14.62
C THR A 48 1.09 9.78 -14.76
N LYS A 49 2.40 9.88 -14.52
CA LYS A 49 3.33 8.75 -14.64
C LYS A 49 3.40 7.90 -13.38
N ASP A 50 2.80 8.38 -12.29
CA ASP A 50 2.83 7.76 -10.97
C ASP A 50 4.25 7.46 -10.49
N LEU A 51 5.12 8.49 -10.57
CA LEU A 51 6.53 8.42 -10.19
C LEU A 51 6.85 9.50 -9.15
N PRO A 52 7.77 9.24 -8.20
CA PRO A 52 8.21 10.26 -7.25
C PRO A 52 9.02 11.36 -7.95
N ILE A 53 9.05 12.54 -7.35
CA ILE A 53 9.75 13.72 -7.86
C ILE A 53 11.06 13.89 -7.12
N LEU A 54 12.16 14.03 -7.85
CA LEU A 54 13.46 14.43 -7.34
C LEU A 54 13.65 15.92 -7.56
N LEU A 55 13.62 16.71 -6.49
CA LEU A 55 13.95 18.13 -6.51
C LEU A 55 15.43 18.32 -6.18
N HIS A 56 16.15 18.99 -7.05
CA HIS A 56 17.54 19.39 -6.84
C HIS A 56 17.62 20.92 -6.73
N PHE A 57 17.87 21.42 -5.53
CA PHE A 57 18.09 22.85 -5.27
C PHE A 57 19.54 23.21 -5.52
N HIS A 58 19.75 24.23 -6.36
CA HIS A 58 21.07 24.76 -6.70
C HIS A 58 21.05 26.29 -6.77
N ALA A 59 22.23 26.88 -6.99
CA ALA A 59 22.39 28.30 -7.34
C ALA A 59 23.62 28.49 -8.23
N SER A 60 23.64 29.54 -9.04
CA SER A 60 24.73 29.81 -10.00
C SER A 60 26.09 30.07 -9.33
N TRP A 61 26.10 30.60 -8.10
CA TRP A 61 27.30 30.87 -7.32
C TRP A 61 27.78 29.67 -6.48
N CYS A 62 27.03 28.57 -6.47
CA CYS A 62 27.31 27.41 -5.60
C CYS A 62 28.37 26.48 -6.22
N GLY A 63 29.62 26.59 -5.76
CA GLY A 63 30.73 25.72 -6.17
C GLY A 63 30.44 24.21 -6.05
N PRO A 64 30.02 23.70 -4.88
CA PRO A 64 29.67 22.29 -4.71
C PRO A 64 28.54 21.81 -5.63
N CYS A 65 27.61 22.69 -6.01
CA CYS A 65 26.53 22.37 -6.95
C CYS A 65 27.10 22.11 -8.35
N HIS A 66 28.02 22.96 -8.83
CA HIS A 66 28.70 22.75 -10.12
C HIS A 66 29.52 21.46 -10.15
N GLN A 67 30.18 21.14 -9.05
CA GLN A 67 30.90 19.88 -8.93
C GLN A 67 29.94 18.69 -9.03
N MET A 68 28.84 18.70 -8.27
CA MET A 68 27.84 17.63 -8.29
C MET A 68 27.17 17.47 -9.65
N GLU A 69 26.91 18.59 -10.33
CA GLU A 69 26.38 18.62 -11.70
C GLU A 69 27.27 17.82 -12.65
N GLN A 70 28.59 18.07 -12.61
CA GLN A 70 29.56 17.45 -13.51
C GLN A 70 29.85 15.99 -13.16
N THR A 71 30.02 15.68 -11.87
CA THR A 71 30.50 14.37 -11.42
C THR A 71 29.37 13.39 -11.14
N VAL A 72 28.12 13.85 -11.00
CA VAL A 72 26.99 13.00 -10.59
C VAL A 72 25.76 13.21 -11.48
N LEU A 73 25.19 14.41 -11.54
CA LEU A 73 23.84 14.61 -12.08
C LEU A 73 23.74 14.47 -13.61
N ARG A 74 24.84 14.68 -14.32
CA ARG A 74 24.93 14.48 -15.79
C ARG A 74 25.31 13.05 -16.18
N THR A 75 25.63 12.18 -15.23
CA THR A 75 26.05 10.82 -15.53
C THR A 75 24.88 10.00 -16.08
N ALA A 76 25.16 9.08 -17.00
CA ALA A 76 24.15 8.18 -17.56
C ALA A 76 23.45 7.37 -16.46
N ALA A 77 24.18 6.98 -15.40
CA ALA A 77 23.62 6.25 -14.26
C ALA A 77 22.46 7.00 -13.58
N VAL A 78 22.55 8.32 -13.46
CA VAL A 78 21.48 9.15 -12.88
C VAL A 78 20.40 9.44 -13.93
N LYS A 79 20.78 9.89 -15.14
CA LYS A 79 19.82 10.24 -16.20
C LYS A 79 18.92 9.06 -16.60
N ASN A 80 19.42 7.83 -16.56
CA ASN A 80 18.64 6.63 -16.87
C ASN A 80 17.52 6.34 -15.86
N LEU A 81 17.55 6.95 -14.67
CA LEU A 81 16.45 6.83 -13.70
C LEU A 81 15.26 7.72 -14.05
N PHE A 82 15.46 8.74 -14.88
CA PHE A 82 14.43 9.73 -15.17
C PHE A 82 13.37 9.19 -16.12
N GLY A 83 12.12 9.45 -15.79
CA GLY A 83 10.96 8.93 -16.52
C GLY A 83 10.67 7.44 -16.29
N GLN A 84 11.58 6.71 -15.63
CA GLN A 84 11.41 5.28 -15.30
C GLN A 84 11.23 5.05 -13.80
N ARG A 85 11.95 5.81 -12.98
CA ARG A 85 12.01 5.64 -11.51
C ARG A 85 11.71 6.92 -10.76
N VAL A 86 12.04 8.07 -11.34
CA VAL A 86 11.78 9.40 -10.76
C VAL A 86 11.50 10.43 -11.87
N ILE A 87 10.88 11.55 -11.51
CA ILE A 87 10.83 12.77 -12.32
C ILE A 87 11.84 13.76 -11.74
N GLY A 88 12.88 14.11 -12.49
CA GLY A 88 13.93 15.04 -12.04
C GLY A 88 13.55 16.50 -12.30
N VAL A 89 13.74 17.37 -11.30
CA VAL A 89 13.52 18.82 -11.40
C VAL A 89 14.70 19.57 -10.78
N LYS A 90 15.26 20.55 -11.49
CA LYS A 90 16.23 21.49 -10.95
C LYS A 90 15.57 22.80 -10.60
N ILE A 91 15.81 23.25 -9.37
CA ILE A 91 15.26 24.48 -8.83
C ILE A 91 16.42 25.42 -8.53
N ASP A 92 16.47 26.54 -9.26
CA ASP A 92 17.33 27.65 -8.90
C ASP A 92 16.76 28.32 -7.63
N SER A 93 17.55 28.30 -6.57
CA SER A 93 17.13 28.73 -5.23
C SER A 93 16.99 30.25 -5.13
N ASP A 94 17.71 31.02 -5.95
CA ASP A 94 17.60 32.47 -5.96
C ASP A 94 16.30 32.91 -6.64
N GLN A 95 15.89 32.19 -7.69
CA GLN A 95 14.66 32.46 -8.43
C GLN A 95 13.40 31.88 -7.75
N ASN A 96 13.54 30.81 -6.96
CA ASN A 96 12.41 30.06 -6.40
C ASN A 96 12.39 30.05 -4.87
N ARG A 97 12.51 31.24 -4.25
CA ARG A 97 12.55 31.40 -2.79
C ARG A 97 11.36 30.76 -2.06
N HIS A 98 10.17 30.83 -2.65
CA HIS A 98 8.98 30.19 -2.10
C HIS A 98 9.11 28.66 -1.96
N LEU A 99 9.82 27.99 -2.88
CA LEU A 99 10.10 26.55 -2.78
C LEU A 99 11.19 26.26 -1.75
N VAL A 100 12.21 27.12 -1.66
CA VAL A 100 13.25 27.04 -0.62
C VAL A 100 12.60 27.07 0.77
N ASP A 101 11.67 28.01 0.99
CA ASP A 101 10.95 28.16 2.26
C ASP A 101 10.01 26.96 2.50
N ARG A 102 9.20 26.59 1.50
CA ARG A 102 8.25 25.46 1.59
C ARG A 102 8.93 24.16 2.00
N PHE A 103 10.11 23.89 1.46
CA PHE A 103 10.84 22.65 1.74
C PHE A 103 11.92 22.82 2.82
N ASN A 104 12.02 24.00 3.44
CA ASN A 104 12.99 24.35 4.47
C ASN A 104 14.42 23.95 4.03
N VAL A 105 14.83 24.41 2.86
CA VAL A 105 16.17 24.22 2.30
C VAL A 105 17.12 25.22 2.94
N ARG A 106 18.16 24.71 3.63
CA ARG A 106 19.07 25.52 4.44
C ARG A 106 20.49 25.60 3.88
N SER A 107 20.84 24.72 2.96
CA SER A 107 22.16 24.65 2.33
C SER A 107 22.04 24.13 0.90
N LEU A 108 23.05 24.41 0.08
CA LEU A 108 23.11 23.98 -1.31
C LEU A 108 24.36 23.11 -1.58
N PRO A 109 24.27 22.11 -2.47
CA PRO A 109 23.04 21.60 -3.06
C PRO A 109 22.14 20.92 -2.00
N SER A 110 20.84 20.81 -2.26
CA SER A 110 19.92 20.01 -1.45
C SER A 110 19.00 19.22 -2.37
N ASP A 111 18.88 17.92 -2.14
CA ASP A 111 18.08 17.01 -2.95
C ASP A 111 16.96 16.41 -2.12
N ILE A 112 15.72 16.48 -2.61
CA ILE A 112 14.53 16.04 -1.90
C ILE A 112 13.72 15.14 -2.82
N LEU A 113 13.40 13.93 -2.35
CA LEU A 113 12.48 13.04 -3.04
C LEU A 113 11.07 13.20 -2.46
N LEU A 114 10.10 13.47 -3.33
CA LEU A 114 8.70 13.72 -2.98
C LEU A 114 7.78 12.70 -3.64
N THR A 115 6.64 12.44 -3.01
CA THR A 115 5.48 11.85 -3.70
C THR A 115 4.93 12.83 -4.74
N PRO A 116 4.13 12.38 -5.72
CA PRO A 116 3.43 13.29 -6.65
C PRO A 116 2.56 14.35 -5.95
N THR A 117 2.07 14.04 -4.75
CA THR A 117 1.28 14.93 -3.90
C THR A 117 2.12 15.93 -3.10
N GLY A 118 3.45 15.85 -3.17
CA GLY A 118 4.38 16.77 -2.50
C GLY A 118 4.78 16.38 -1.08
N THR A 119 4.49 15.15 -0.64
CA THR A 119 4.96 14.63 0.66
C THR A 119 6.41 14.19 0.56
N ILE A 120 7.25 14.57 1.53
CA ILE A 120 8.67 14.21 1.54
C ILE A 120 8.85 12.73 1.86
N ILE A 121 9.55 12.02 0.98
CA ILE A 121 9.97 10.63 1.17
C ILE A 121 11.32 10.59 1.88
N THR A 122 12.29 11.36 1.37
CA THR A 122 13.65 11.44 1.91
C THR A 122 14.35 12.70 1.38
N ARG A 123 15.47 13.08 1.99
CA ARG A 123 16.30 14.20 1.54
C ARG A 123 17.78 13.99 1.85
N THR A 124 18.63 14.73 1.18
CA THR A 124 20.05 14.86 1.47
C THR A 124 20.49 16.31 1.26
N ASP A 125 21.44 16.75 2.06
CA ASP A 125 21.96 18.11 2.03
C ASP A 125 23.46 18.09 1.74
N GLY A 126 23.94 19.08 0.98
CA GLY A 126 25.31 19.19 0.54
C GLY A 126 25.69 18.19 -0.57
N PHE A 127 26.91 18.36 -1.08
CA PHE A 127 27.47 17.53 -2.14
C PHE A 127 27.43 16.03 -1.80
N GLN A 128 26.96 15.22 -2.73
CA GLN A 128 26.99 13.76 -2.64
C GLN A 128 27.86 13.20 -3.76
N ASN A 129 28.67 12.17 -3.45
CA ASN A 129 29.31 11.39 -4.50
C ASN A 129 28.30 10.46 -5.19
N GLN A 130 28.63 9.97 -6.38
CA GLN A 130 27.71 9.21 -7.24
C GLN A 130 27.12 7.97 -6.54
N ASN A 131 27.93 7.19 -5.81
CA ASN A 131 27.46 5.95 -5.18
C ASN A 131 26.44 6.23 -4.07
N VAL A 132 26.71 7.26 -3.25
CA VAL A 132 25.79 7.70 -2.19
C VAL A 132 24.49 8.23 -2.83
N TYR A 133 24.60 9.02 -3.89
CA TYR A 133 23.45 9.59 -4.59
C TYR A 133 22.55 8.53 -5.23
N LEU A 134 23.13 7.54 -5.92
CA LEU A 134 22.38 6.42 -6.50
C LEU A 134 21.70 5.58 -5.41
N SER A 135 22.37 5.39 -4.27
CA SER A 135 21.78 4.68 -3.13
C SER A 135 20.61 5.45 -2.51
N PHE A 136 20.74 6.78 -2.41
CA PHE A 136 19.66 7.67 -1.98
C PHE A 136 18.44 7.56 -2.90
N LEU A 137 18.62 7.71 -4.22
CA LEU A 137 17.55 7.58 -5.21
C LEU A 137 16.93 6.18 -5.19
N GLY A 138 17.78 5.14 -5.15
CA GLY A 138 17.36 3.74 -5.14
C GLY A 138 16.47 3.39 -3.95
N ARG A 139 16.88 3.78 -2.72
CA ARG A 139 16.08 3.56 -1.51
C ARG A 139 14.79 4.37 -1.52
N GLY A 140 14.85 5.64 -1.89
CA GLY A 140 13.69 6.51 -1.93
C GLY A 140 12.63 6.05 -2.94
N ALA A 141 13.03 5.74 -4.17
CA ALA A 141 12.12 5.24 -5.21
C ALA A 141 11.53 3.87 -4.84
N SER A 142 12.33 2.98 -4.23
CA SER A 142 11.82 1.66 -3.82
C SER A 142 10.83 1.77 -2.65
N ARG A 143 11.03 2.72 -1.74
CA ARG A 143 10.06 3.02 -0.67
C ARG A 143 8.75 3.52 -1.27
N TYR A 144 8.80 4.46 -2.22
CA TYR A 144 7.62 4.94 -2.92
C TYR A 144 6.84 3.80 -3.59
N GLU A 145 7.52 2.96 -4.37
CA GLU A 145 6.87 1.84 -5.07
C GLU A 145 6.22 0.85 -4.09
N LYS A 146 6.89 0.55 -2.96
CA LYS A 146 6.33 -0.31 -1.93
C LYS A 146 5.06 0.29 -1.31
N ASP A 147 5.14 1.55 -0.87
CA ASP A 147 4.01 2.24 -0.22
C ASP A 147 2.82 2.36 -1.19
N ARG A 148 3.10 2.66 -2.46
CA ARG A 148 2.13 2.71 -3.55
C ARG A 148 1.45 1.37 -3.79
N ARG A 149 2.21 0.27 -3.88
CA ARG A 149 1.65 -1.07 -4.07
C ARG A 149 0.69 -1.46 -2.95
N VAL A 150 1.05 -1.11 -1.70
CA VAL A 150 0.18 -1.34 -0.55
C VAL A 150 -1.11 -0.52 -0.67
N TYR A 151 -1.01 0.77 -0.99
CA TYR A 151 -2.17 1.64 -1.18
C TYR A 151 -3.12 1.13 -2.27
N LEU A 152 -2.59 0.76 -3.44
CA LEU A 152 -3.40 0.25 -4.55
C LEU A 152 -4.10 -1.07 -4.19
N ALA A 153 -3.39 -1.99 -3.52
CA ALA A 153 -3.99 -3.25 -3.07
C ALA A 153 -5.14 -3.02 -2.07
N GLN A 154 -4.99 -2.07 -1.15
CA GLN A 154 -6.05 -1.69 -0.21
C GLN A 154 -7.25 -1.06 -0.93
N LYS A 155 -6.99 -0.13 -1.85
CA LYS A 155 -8.03 0.55 -2.64
C LYS A 155 -8.83 -0.45 -3.48
N SER A 156 -8.17 -1.34 -4.22
CA SER A 156 -8.87 -2.38 -5.00
C SER A 156 -9.69 -3.32 -4.14
N LYS A 157 -9.20 -3.66 -2.92
CA LYS A 157 -9.98 -4.47 -1.98
C LYS A 157 -11.26 -3.73 -1.55
N GLN A 158 -11.17 -2.44 -1.24
CA GLN A 158 -12.34 -1.63 -0.85
C GLN A 158 -13.36 -1.53 -1.98
N GLU A 159 -12.92 -1.23 -3.20
CA GLU A 159 -13.79 -1.14 -4.38
C GLU A 159 -14.51 -2.47 -4.68
N LEU A 160 -13.82 -3.61 -4.51
CA LEU A 160 -14.44 -4.92 -4.64
C LEU A 160 -15.51 -5.18 -3.58
N MET A 161 -15.25 -4.81 -2.33
CA MET A 161 -16.21 -5.00 -1.23
C MET A 161 -17.45 -4.12 -1.42
N GLU A 162 -17.28 -2.89 -1.93
CA GLU A 162 -18.38 -2.00 -2.26
C GLU A 162 -19.27 -2.57 -3.37
N ARG A 163 -18.67 -3.06 -4.45
CA ARG A 163 -19.40 -3.73 -5.53
C ARG A 163 -20.20 -4.93 -5.03
N LYS A 164 -19.60 -5.78 -4.20
CA LYS A 164 -20.29 -6.93 -3.61
C LYS A 164 -21.47 -6.51 -2.73
N ARG A 165 -21.33 -5.41 -1.98
CA ARG A 165 -22.42 -4.88 -1.16
C ARG A 165 -23.59 -4.44 -2.04
N GLN A 166 -23.31 -3.71 -3.12
CA GLN A 166 -24.32 -3.26 -4.09
C GLN A 166 -25.00 -4.43 -4.81
N GLU A 167 -24.24 -5.45 -5.22
CA GLU A 167 -24.78 -6.67 -5.84
C GLU A 167 -25.72 -7.43 -4.87
N MET A 168 -25.37 -7.50 -3.58
CA MET A 168 -26.23 -8.09 -2.55
C MET A 168 -27.48 -7.27 -2.25
N GLU A 169 -27.37 -5.94 -2.22
CA GLU A 169 -28.51 -5.02 -2.03
C GLU A 169 -29.51 -5.14 -3.19
N GLN A 170 -29.04 -5.23 -4.44
CA GLN A 170 -29.89 -5.40 -5.62
C GLN A 170 -30.58 -6.77 -5.66
N GLN A 171 -29.90 -7.84 -5.26
CA GLN A 171 -30.50 -9.18 -5.18
C GLN A 171 -31.58 -9.28 -4.09
N ALA A 172 -31.46 -8.49 -3.02
CA ALA A 172 -32.46 -8.44 -1.95
C ALA A 172 -33.74 -7.66 -2.35
N GLU A 173 -33.66 -6.77 -3.34
CA GLU A 173 -34.82 -6.01 -3.85
C GLU A 173 -35.60 -6.75 -4.97
N GLU A 174 -34.99 -7.70 -5.68
CA GLU A 174 -35.65 -8.50 -6.73
C GLU A 174 -36.31 -9.79 -6.21
N GLU A 175 -36.11 -10.18 -4.96
CA GLU A 175 -36.70 -11.39 -4.36
C GLU A 175 -38.14 -11.11 -3.88
N PRO A 176 -39.19 -11.85 -4.34
CA PRO A 176 -40.56 -11.56 -3.95
C PRO A 176 -40.80 -11.85 -2.47
N GLU A 177 -41.53 -10.95 -1.80
CA GLU A 177 -41.94 -11.01 -0.38
C GLU A 177 -42.30 -12.43 0.08
N PRO A 178 -41.62 -13.00 1.10
CA PRO A 178 -41.85 -14.38 1.49
C PRO A 178 -43.15 -14.53 2.28
N VAL A 179 -43.99 -15.46 1.81
CA VAL A 179 -45.16 -15.98 2.52
C VAL A 179 -44.74 -16.53 3.88
N ASN A 180 -45.32 -15.97 4.94
CA ASN A 180 -45.16 -16.34 6.33
C ASN A 180 -45.46 -17.84 6.54
N THR A 181 -44.40 -18.63 6.67
CA THR A 181 -44.46 -19.91 7.39
C THR A 181 -43.45 -19.85 8.51
N GLN A 182 -43.97 -19.92 9.74
CA GLN A 182 -43.19 -20.07 10.96
C GLN A 182 -42.24 -21.27 10.82
N LYS A 183 -40.98 -20.99 10.48
CA LYS A 183 -39.85 -21.87 10.74
C LYS A 183 -39.04 -21.22 11.84
N SER A 184 -39.03 -21.87 13.01
CA SER A 184 -38.13 -21.55 14.10
C SER A 184 -36.69 -21.72 13.60
N TYR A 185 -36.00 -20.62 13.37
CA TYR A 185 -34.56 -20.63 13.17
C TYR A 185 -33.91 -20.72 14.55
N VAL A 186 -33.48 -21.93 14.93
CA VAL A 186 -32.42 -22.06 15.93
C VAL A 186 -31.14 -21.66 15.19
N ALA A 187 -30.65 -20.45 15.48
CA ALA A 187 -29.38 -19.98 14.97
C ALA A 187 -28.26 -20.89 15.49
N SER A 188 -27.60 -21.64 14.61
CA SER A 188 -26.32 -22.26 14.92
C SER A 188 -25.23 -21.19 14.77
N ALA A 189 -24.71 -20.73 15.92
CA ALA A 189 -23.68 -19.69 16.07
C ALA A 189 -22.33 -20.04 15.41
N PRO A 190 -21.40 -19.07 15.39
CA PRO A 190 -20.09 -19.36 15.95
C PRO A 190 -19.89 -18.60 17.28
N ASP A 191 -19.73 -19.36 18.35
CA ASP A 191 -19.56 -18.97 19.77
C ASP A 191 -18.21 -18.29 20.07
N ARG A 192 -17.82 -17.23 19.36
CA ARG A 192 -16.49 -16.59 19.54
C ARG A 192 -16.60 -15.19 20.13
N VAL A 193 -16.55 -15.11 21.45
CA VAL A 193 -16.58 -13.85 22.21
C VAL A 193 -15.16 -13.31 22.39
N GLY A 194 -14.92 -12.09 21.91
CA GLY A 194 -13.65 -11.39 22.01
C GLY A 194 -13.36 -10.92 23.43
N LEU A 195 -12.08 -10.96 23.83
CA LEU A 195 -11.60 -10.45 25.11
C LEU A 195 -12.37 -11.02 26.31
N GLU A 196 -12.81 -12.28 26.25
CA GLU A 196 -13.65 -12.91 27.28
C GLU A 196 -14.92 -12.10 27.62
N GLY A 197 -15.39 -11.25 26.71
CA GLY A 197 -16.53 -10.36 26.90
C GLY A 197 -16.22 -9.07 27.67
N TYR A 198 -14.94 -8.70 27.85
CA TYR A 198 -14.55 -7.37 28.32
C TYR A 198 -14.60 -6.36 27.18
N SER A 199 -14.94 -5.11 27.52
CA SER A 199 -15.07 -4.04 26.53
C SER A 199 -13.71 -3.60 25.98
N PRO A 200 -13.45 -3.77 24.67
CA PRO A 200 -12.23 -3.24 24.04
C PRO A 200 -12.14 -1.71 24.13
N VAL A 201 -13.28 -1.00 24.18
CA VAL A 201 -13.31 0.46 24.27
C VAL A 201 -12.87 0.94 25.65
N ALA A 202 -13.38 0.33 26.72
CA ALA A 202 -12.98 0.63 28.09
C ALA A 202 -11.49 0.30 28.32
N LEU A 203 -11.02 -0.83 27.78
CA LEU A 203 -9.62 -1.21 27.86
C LEU A 203 -8.69 -0.22 27.17
N THR A 204 -9.09 0.28 26.01
CA THR A 204 -8.26 1.20 25.21
C THR A 204 -8.26 2.62 25.79
N ARG A 205 -9.41 3.11 26.23
CA ARG A 205 -9.59 4.48 26.72
C ARG A 205 -9.20 4.64 28.19
N ASP A 206 -9.69 3.73 29.02
CA ASP A 206 -9.71 3.89 30.47
C ASP A 206 -8.71 2.95 31.16
N ARG A 207 -8.13 1.99 30.41
CA ARG A 207 -7.21 0.94 30.92
C ARG A 207 -7.87 0.01 31.95
N GLU A 208 -9.18 -0.15 31.86
CA GLU A 208 -9.98 -0.94 32.80
C GLU A 208 -10.61 -2.17 32.13
N TRP A 209 -10.53 -3.31 32.81
CA TRP A 209 -11.25 -4.54 32.46
C TRP A 209 -12.72 -4.43 32.87
N LYS A 210 -13.48 -3.66 32.10
CA LYS A 210 -14.93 -3.50 32.29
C LYS A 210 -15.68 -4.55 31.49
N LYS A 211 -16.50 -5.39 32.15
CA LYS A 211 -17.33 -6.38 31.45
C LYS A 211 -18.31 -5.68 30.51
N GLY A 212 -18.40 -6.18 29.29
CA GLY A 212 -19.41 -5.80 28.31
C GLY A 212 -20.69 -6.61 28.49
N HIS A 213 -21.75 -6.14 27.84
CA HIS A 213 -23.06 -6.79 27.85
C HIS A 213 -23.39 -7.33 26.45
N GLU A 214 -24.04 -8.50 26.39
CA GLU A 214 -24.44 -9.14 25.12
C GLU A 214 -25.40 -8.25 24.30
N GLU A 215 -26.24 -7.45 24.96
CA GLU A 215 -27.12 -6.46 24.33
C GLU A 215 -26.35 -5.34 23.60
N PHE A 216 -25.08 -5.12 23.97
CA PHE A 216 -24.18 -4.17 23.33
C PHE A 216 -23.04 -4.93 22.66
N SER A 217 -23.38 -5.86 21.77
CA SER A 217 -22.40 -6.65 21.03
C SER A 217 -22.24 -6.19 19.58
N TRP A 218 -21.04 -6.37 19.02
CA TRP A 218 -20.79 -6.13 17.61
C TRP A 218 -19.78 -7.14 17.04
N PRO A 219 -20.09 -7.78 15.89
CA PRO A 219 -19.15 -8.67 15.24
C PRO A 219 -18.09 -7.88 14.46
N TYR A 220 -16.82 -8.25 14.62
CA TYR A 220 -15.71 -7.71 13.84
C TYR A 220 -14.66 -8.80 13.57
N GLN A 221 -14.27 -8.97 12.31
CA GLN A 221 -13.30 -9.99 11.86
C GLN A 221 -13.64 -11.43 12.33
N GLY A 222 -14.93 -11.75 12.46
CA GLY A 222 -15.41 -13.08 12.89
C GLY A 222 -15.39 -13.31 14.42
N ILE A 223 -15.18 -12.25 15.20
CA ILE A 223 -15.21 -12.26 16.68
C ILE A 223 -16.30 -11.29 17.14
N THR A 224 -17.12 -11.71 18.10
CA THR A 224 -18.15 -10.87 18.72
C THR A 224 -17.58 -10.15 19.93
N TYR A 225 -17.52 -8.82 19.89
CA TYR A 225 -17.06 -8.01 21.03
C TYR A 225 -18.26 -7.50 21.82
N HIS A 226 -18.20 -7.60 23.15
CA HIS A 226 -19.20 -7.03 24.05
C HIS A 226 -18.72 -5.68 24.56
N LEU A 227 -19.60 -4.67 24.55
CA LEU A 227 -19.30 -3.31 24.98
C LEU A 227 -20.02 -3.03 26.30
N ALA A 228 -19.47 -2.16 27.14
CA ALA A 228 -20.03 -1.92 28.47
C ALA A 228 -21.16 -0.90 28.48
N SER A 229 -21.46 -0.27 27.34
CA SER A 229 -22.62 0.61 27.16
C SER A 229 -22.97 0.79 25.69
N ARG A 230 -24.19 1.28 25.42
CA ARG A 230 -24.62 1.72 24.08
C ARG A 230 -23.66 2.76 23.48
N THR A 231 -23.12 3.68 24.30
CA THR A 231 -22.15 4.69 23.83
C THR A 231 -20.86 4.03 23.34
N GLU A 232 -20.35 3.04 24.06
CA GLU A 232 -19.16 2.30 23.64
C GLU A 232 -19.41 1.49 22.37
N LEU A 233 -20.61 0.91 22.20
CA LEU A 233 -21.02 0.24 20.97
C LEU A 233 -20.94 1.16 19.75
N GLU A 234 -21.51 2.38 19.85
CA GLU A 234 -21.47 3.34 18.74
C GLU A 234 -20.04 3.81 18.44
N ILE A 235 -19.20 3.98 19.47
CA ILE A 235 -17.78 4.29 19.29
C ILE A 235 -17.03 3.14 18.60
N PHE A 236 -17.29 1.90 19.01
CA PHE A 236 -16.64 0.72 18.46
C PHE A 236 -17.00 0.53 16.98
N LYS A 237 -18.26 0.73 16.59
CA LYS A 237 -18.73 0.61 15.20
C LYS A 237 -18.00 1.54 14.23
N VAL A 238 -17.62 2.74 14.67
CA VAL A 238 -16.96 3.74 13.83
C VAL A 238 -15.56 3.30 13.40
N ASP A 239 -14.78 2.71 14.32
CA ASP A 239 -13.42 2.25 14.05
C ASP A 239 -13.06 1.02 14.90
N PRO A 240 -13.59 -0.18 14.59
CA PRO A 240 -13.36 -1.36 15.42
C PRO A 240 -11.88 -1.76 15.50
N GLY A 241 -11.12 -1.50 14.43
CA GLY A 241 -9.70 -1.87 14.34
C GLY A 241 -8.80 -1.12 15.32
N ARG A 242 -9.24 0.04 15.80
CA ARG A 242 -8.55 0.80 16.85
C ARG A 242 -8.67 0.20 18.23
N TYR A 243 -9.75 -0.55 18.48
CA TYR A 243 -10.10 -1.06 19.81
C TYR A 243 -9.88 -2.58 19.92
N ALA A 244 -10.10 -3.31 18.83
CA ALA A 244 -9.87 -4.75 18.78
C ALA A 244 -8.37 -5.07 18.95
N PRO A 245 -8.03 -6.20 19.59
CA PRO A 245 -6.67 -6.70 19.64
C PRO A 245 -6.06 -6.89 18.24
N GLN A 246 -4.79 -6.53 18.11
CA GLN A 246 -4.03 -6.78 16.89
C GLN A 246 -3.87 -8.29 16.65
N LEU A 247 -3.69 -8.65 15.38
CA LEU A 247 -3.47 -10.05 14.96
C LEU A 247 -4.60 -11.00 15.40
N LEU A 248 -5.85 -10.54 15.41
CA LEU A 248 -7.01 -11.29 15.91
C LEU A 248 -6.88 -11.72 17.38
N GLY A 249 -6.01 -11.07 18.15
CA GLY A 249 -5.68 -11.44 19.53
C GLY A 249 -4.66 -12.58 19.64
N CYS A 250 -3.97 -12.95 18.55
CA CYS A 250 -2.89 -13.92 18.59
C CYS A 250 -1.59 -13.33 19.14
N ASP A 251 -0.77 -14.19 19.75
CA ASP A 251 0.55 -13.84 20.26
C ASP A 251 1.49 -13.43 19.10
N PRO A 252 1.96 -12.17 19.05
CA PRO A 252 2.78 -11.67 17.96
C PRO A 252 4.20 -12.27 17.95
N VAL A 253 4.72 -12.73 19.09
CA VAL A 253 6.05 -13.33 19.20
C VAL A 253 6.04 -14.74 18.63
N ILE A 254 5.05 -15.55 19.03
CA ILE A 254 4.87 -16.89 18.51
C ILE A 254 4.56 -16.85 17.02
N LEU A 255 3.66 -15.96 16.61
CA LEU A 255 3.33 -15.81 15.21
C LEU A 255 4.56 -15.45 14.37
N ASN A 256 5.39 -14.51 14.83
CA ASN A 256 6.60 -14.11 14.11
C ASN A 256 7.67 -15.21 14.07
N LYS A 257 7.87 -15.95 15.18
CA LYS A 257 8.97 -16.93 15.31
C LYS A 257 8.65 -18.31 14.75
N GLN A 258 7.39 -18.72 14.85
CA GLN A 258 6.96 -20.10 14.59
C GLN A 258 5.92 -20.19 13.48
N ASP A 259 5.47 -19.06 12.92
CA ASP A 259 4.41 -18.99 11.91
C ASP A 259 3.12 -19.71 12.36
N ARG A 260 2.83 -19.61 13.67
CA ARG A 260 1.66 -20.20 14.31
C ARG A 260 0.76 -19.14 14.92
N ALA A 261 -0.51 -19.15 14.55
CA ALA A 261 -1.53 -18.30 15.14
C ALA A 261 -2.10 -18.93 16.42
N ILE A 262 -1.50 -18.57 17.56
CA ILE A 262 -1.93 -19.01 18.89
C ILE A 262 -2.60 -17.82 19.59
N PRO A 263 -3.87 -17.94 20.04
CA PRO A 263 -4.54 -16.92 20.83
C PRO A 263 -3.77 -16.56 22.10
N GLY A 264 -3.63 -15.27 22.39
CA GLY A 264 -3.14 -14.79 23.68
C GLY A 264 -4.22 -14.79 24.75
N ASP A 265 -3.81 -14.69 26.01
CA ASP A 265 -4.67 -14.57 27.19
C ASP A 265 -4.74 -13.10 27.63
N THR A 266 -5.93 -12.67 28.08
CA THR A 266 -6.16 -11.27 28.50
C THR A 266 -5.25 -10.85 29.66
N LYS A 267 -4.84 -11.78 30.52
CA LYS A 267 -3.91 -11.56 31.66
C LYS A 267 -2.56 -11.03 31.22
N TYR A 268 -2.12 -11.35 30.00
CA TYR A 268 -0.81 -10.98 29.51
C TYR A 268 -0.85 -9.84 28.48
N GLY A 269 -1.97 -9.12 28.34
CA GLY A 269 -2.09 -8.00 27.41
C GLY A 269 -1.05 -6.88 27.60
N ALA A 270 -0.64 -6.25 26.51
CA ALA A 270 0.20 -5.06 26.52
C ALA A 270 -0.19 -4.09 25.40
N TYR A 271 0.04 -2.79 25.64
CA TYR A 271 -0.17 -1.75 24.63
C TYR A 271 1.15 -1.30 24.02
N TYR A 272 1.15 -1.13 22.69
CA TYR A 272 2.24 -0.52 21.94
C TYR A 272 1.70 0.26 20.76
N ASP A 273 2.20 1.47 20.54
CA ASP A 273 1.69 2.43 19.54
C ASP A 273 0.15 2.56 19.55
N ARG A 274 -0.42 2.66 20.75
CA ARG A 274 -1.88 2.75 21.01
C ARG A 274 -2.70 1.51 20.65
N ASN A 275 -2.07 0.43 20.18
CA ASN A 275 -2.74 -0.82 19.84
C ASN A 275 -2.61 -1.86 20.96
N LEU A 276 -3.65 -2.68 21.16
CA LEU A 276 -3.65 -3.78 22.12
C LEU A 276 -3.08 -5.06 21.49
N TYR A 277 -2.11 -5.68 22.17
CA TYR A 277 -1.56 -6.99 21.84
C TYR A 277 -1.81 -7.95 22.99
N LEU A 278 -2.10 -9.21 22.67
CA LEU A 278 -2.29 -10.29 23.64
C LEU A 278 -1.17 -11.32 23.48
N PHE A 279 -0.87 -12.03 24.57
CA PHE A 279 0.25 -12.95 24.64
C PHE A 279 -0.18 -14.23 25.34
N VAL A 280 0.39 -15.37 24.96
CA VAL A 280 0.03 -16.65 25.60
C VAL A 280 0.56 -16.73 27.04
N ASP A 281 1.67 -16.05 27.32
CA ASP A 281 2.33 -16.05 28.61
C ASP A 281 3.13 -14.75 28.86
N LEU A 282 3.64 -14.64 30.09
CA LEU A 282 4.47 -13.52 30.52
C LEU A 282 5.80 -13.44 29.74
N GLU A 283 6.39 -14.57 29.36
CA GLU A 283 7.68 -14.62 28.67
C GLU A 283 7.57 -13.97 27.29
N SER A 284 6.55 -14.35 26.52
CA SER A 284 6.26 -13.80 25.19
C SER A 284 5.97 -12.29 25.27
N ARG A 285 5.25 -11.84 26.30
CA ARG A 285 5.00 -10.42 26.55
C ARG A 285 6.29 -9.64 26.82
N GLU A 286 7.15 -10.15 27.70
CA GLU A 286 8.40 -9.46 28.04
C GLU A 286 9.40 -9.49 26.87
N GLU A 287 9.38 -10.53 26.04
CA GLU A 287 10.13 -10.55 24.79
C GLU A 287 9.63 -9.49 23.80
N PHE A 288 8.32 -9.37 23.62
CA PHE A 288 7.75 -8.33 22.77
C PHE A 288 8.18 -6.93 23.21
N LYS A 289 8.15 -6.65 24.52
CA LYS A 289 8.56 -5.35 25.07
C LYS A 289 10.02 -5.00 24.79
N LYS A 290 10.92 -5.98 24.65
CA LYS A 290 12.33 -5.74 24.31
C LYS A 290 12.51 -5.20 22.89
N ASN A 291 11.66 -5.60 21.95
CA ASN A 291 11.72 -5.14 20.55
C ASN A 291 10.33 -5.16 19.88
N PRO A 292 9.43 -4.24 20.26
CA PRO A 292 8.03 -4.28 19.83
C PRO A 292 7.86 -3.99 18.34
N ASP A 293 8.74 -3.18 17.74
CA ASP A 293 8.76 -2.91 16.30
C ASP A 293 8.96 -4.17 15.45
N ARG A 294 9.78 -5.12 15.93
CA ARG A 294 10.04 -6.38 15.25
C ARG A 294 8.76 -7.20 15.07
N TYR A 295 7.91 -7.19 16.09
CA TYR A 295 6.74 -8.06 16.17
C TYR A 295 5.47 -7.37 15.65
N SER A 296 5.37 -6.05 15.82
CA SER A 296 4.22 -5.24 15.39
C SER A 296 4.18 -4.95 13.88
N ARG A 297 5.33 -4.98 13.18
CA ARG A 297 5.42 -4.70 11.73
C ARG A 297 5.19 -5.93 10.84
N THR A 298 4.92 -7.09 11.42
CA THR A 298 4.78 -8.34 10.68
C THR A 298 3.43 -8.39 9.97
N MET A 299 3.43 -8.39 8.63
CA MET A 299 2.21 -8.53 7.81
C MET A 299 1.85 -10.02 7.62
N HIS A 300 1.38 -10.69 8.66
CA HIS A 300 0.67 -11.96 8.49
C HIS A 300 -0.79 -11.66 8.17
N VAL A 301 -1.26 -12.08 7.00
CA VAL A 301 -2.71 -12.08 6.69
C VAL A 301 -3.30 -13.28 7.42
N LEU A 302 -3.63 -13.11 8.71
CA LEU A 302 -4.34 -14.12 9.47
C LEU A 302 -5.81 -14.14 9.07
N LYS A 303 -6.33 -15.30 8.68
CA LYS A 303 -7.76 -15.55 8.66
C LYS A 303 -8.17 -16.14 10.00
N ILE A 304 -9.43 -15.92 10.38
CA ILE A 304 -10.00 -16.47 11.61
C ILE A 304 -10.02 -18.02 11.63
N GLU A 305 -9.91 -18.63 10.45
CA GLU A 305 -9.78 -20.07 10.21
C GLU A 305 -8.39 -20.61 10.58
N ASP A 306 -7.37 -19.76 10.52
CA ASP A 306 -5.96 -20.13 10.75
C ASP A 306 -5.59 -20.09 12.25
N VAL A 307 -6.46 -19.52 13.09
CA VAL A 307 -6.23 -19.39 14.53
C VAL A 307 -6.60 -20.69 15.24
N GLY A 308 -5.60 -21.35 15.84
CA GLY A 308 -5.80 -22.63 16.54
C GLY A 308 -6.43 -22.47 17.93
N GLY A 309 -7.46 -23.25 18.24
CA GLY A 309 -8.07 -23.34 19.58
C GLY A 309 -9.28 -22.42 19.81
N SER A 310 -9.92 -22.52 20.99
CA SER A 310 -10.96 -21.56 21.40
C SER A 310 -10.30 -20.21 21.64
N ILE A 311 -10.58 -19.24 20.78
CA ILE A 311 -9.88 -17.97 20.68
C ILE A 311 -10.24 -17.13 21.92
N LEU A 312 -9.25 -16.92 22.80
CA LEU A 312 -9.27 -16.11 24.03
C LEU A 312 -9.94 -16.81 25.23
N ARG A 313 -9.11 -17.37 26.11
CA ARG A 313 -9.44 -17.73 27.50
C ARG A 313 -8.84 -16.71 28.45
#